data_AF-A0AAN7EQI9-F1
#
_entry.id   AF-A0AAN7EQI9-F1
#
_cell.length_a   1.000
_cell.length_b   1.000
_cell.length_c   1.000
_cell.angle_alpha   90.00
_cell.angle_beta   90.00
_cell.angle_gamma   90.00
#
_symmetry.space_group_name_H-M   'P 1'
#
loop_
_entity.id
_entity.type
_entity.pdbx_description
1 polymer ?
#
loop_
_entity_poly.entity_id
_entity_poly.type
_entity_poly.pdbx_seq_one_letter_code
_entity_poly.pdbx_strand_id
1 'polypeptide(L)'
;MALTSTPILIICIVISLVYISSAQTCSNYTFSTNQVFNSCIDLPVLQSHLHWNYIPSTRSIQVAYRATQTSTGWIAWAINPTGTSMIGSQAIVAFLNANGTMTAYTTPITSYIPSMKQAALSFPVSNISATYANNEMTIFGVVGPLNNGTTVNHVWQAGSSVVNNIPQKHPTSGPNIQSVGILDFLSR
;
A
#
# COMPACT_ATOMS: atom_id res chain seq x y z
N MET A 1 -17.48 52.08 53.71
CA MET A 1 -17.69 50.81 52.98
C MET A 1 -16.63 50.72 51.90
N ALA A 2 -15.58 49.92 52.13
CA ALA A 2 -14.55 49.66 51.13
C ALA A 2 -14.92 48.38 50.39
N LEU A 3 -15.13 48.47 49.07
CA LEU A 3 -15.35 47.32 48.20
C LEU A 3 -13.99 46.84 47.70
N THR A 4 -13.52 45.71 48.21
CA THR A 4 -12.34 45.02 47.69
C THR A 4 -12.74 44.16 46.49
N SER A 5 -12.21 44.50 45.31
CA SER A 5 -12.35 43.69 44.09
C SER A 5 -11.23 42.64 44.05
N THR A 6 -11.60 41.36 44.10
CA THR A 6 -10.68 40.24 43.88
C THR A 6 -10.62 39.89 42.39
N PRO A 7 -9.44 39.89 41.74
CA PRO A 7 -9.33 39.44 40.35
C PRO A 7 -9.33 37.90 40.30
N ILE A 8 -10.31 37.32 39.60
CA ILE A 8 -10.34 35.89 39.29
C ILE A 8 -9.51 35.68 38.03
N LEU A 9 -8.34 35.06 38.17
CA LEU A 9 -7.47 34.67 37.06
C LEU A 9 -8.00 33.38 36.44
N ILE A 10 -8.70 33.47 35.30
CA ILE A 10 -9.07 32.29 34.49
C ILE A 10 -7.82 31.83 33.75
N ILE A 11 -7.24 30.72 34.20
CA ILE A 11 -6.12 30.04 33.53
C ILE A 11 -6.74 29.02 32.57
N CYS A 12 -6.91 29.40 31.31
CA CYS A 12 -7.29 28.46 30.24
C CYS A 12 -6.07 27.61 29.87
N ILE A 13 -5.96 26.42 30.47
CA ILE A 13 -4.96 25.42 30.05
C ILE A 13 -5.47 24.75 28.76
N VAL A 14 -4.96 25.22 27.63
CA VAL A 14 -5.15 24.52 26.34
C VAL A 14 -4.13 23.38 26.28
N ILE A 15 -4.55 22.18 26.67
CA ILE A 15 -3.73 20.97 26.51
C ILE A 15 -3.76 20.60 25.02
N SER A 16 -2.78 21.08 24.25
CA SER A 16 -2.54 20.61 22.89
C SER A 16 -2.04 19.16 22.96
N LEU A 17 -2.91 18.19 22.67
CA LEU A 17 -2.53 16.81 22.41
C LEU A 17 -1.67 16.78 21.14
N VAL A 18 -0.35 16.87 21.33
CA VAL A 18 0.62 16.68 20.24
C VAL A 18 0.69 15.17 19.98
N TYR A 19 -0.12 14.68 19.04
CA TYR A 19 0.03 13.33 18.53
C TYR A 19 1.35 13.25 17.77
N ILE A 20 2.38 12.68 18.40
CA ILE A 20 3.63 12.34 17.72
C ILE A 20 3.32 11.17 16.79
N SER A 21 3.01 11.46 15.53
CA SER A 21 3.00 10.47 14.48
C SER A 21 4.45 10.17 14.11
N SER A 22 4.99 9.02 14.52
CA SER A 22 6.25 8.53 13.98
C SER A 22 5.99 7.93 12.61
N ALA A 23 6.40 8.61 11.55
CA ALA A 23 6.46 8.00 10.22
C ALA A 23 7.51 6.89 10.25
N GLN A 24 7.09 5.63 10.15
CA GLN A 24 8.04 4.52 10.05
C GLN A 24 8.61 4.50 8.63
N THR A 25 9.90 4.75 8.50
CA THR A 25 10.63 4.50 7.25
C THR A 25 10.67 2.99 7.00
N CYS A 26 10.78 2.59 5.73
CA CYS A 26 10.82 1.18 5.38
C CYS A 26 11.97 0.43 6.11
N SER A 27 13.11 1.09 6.33
CA SER A 27 14.30 0.54 6.98
C SER A 27 14.13 0.17 8.45
N ASN A 28 13.18 0.79 9.14
CA ASN A 28 12.94 0.59 10.58
C ASN A 28 11.67 -0.24 10.84
N TYR A 29 11.00 -0.72 9.79
CA TYR A 29 9.76 -1.46 9.94
C TYR A 29 10.01 -2.92 10.32
N THR A 30 9.35 -3.36 11.38
CA THR A 30 9.35 -4.77 11.79
C THR A 30 7.98 -5.35 11.53
N PHE A 31 7.91 -6.37 10.69
CA PHE A 31 6.68 -7.11 10.47
C PHE A 31 6.32 -7.91 11.73
N SER A 32 5.04 -7.94 12.08
CA SER A 32 4.55 -8.73 13.22
C SER A 32 4.63 -10.24 12.98
N THR A 33 4.75 -10.64 11.71
CA THR A 33 5.05 -12.01 11.29
C THR A 33 6.57 -12.22 11.29
N ASN A 34 7.03 -13.47 11.39
CA ASN A 34 8.46 -13.82 11.26
C ASN A 34 9.03 -13.59 9.83
N GLN A 35 8.42 -12.68 9.05
CA GLN A 35 8.87 -12.32 7.73
C GLN A 35 9.91 -11.20 7.83
N VAL A 36 11.06 -11.42 7.22
CA VAL A 36 12.16 -10.46 7.16
C VAL A 36 12.41 -10.13 5.70
N PHE A 37 12.50 -8.84 5.38
CA PHE A 37 12.80 -8.34 4.04
C PHE A 37 14.13 -7.60 4.04
N ASN A 38 15.00 -7.95 3.10
CA ASN A 38 16.38 -7.45 3.00
C ASN A 38 16.47 -6.12 2.24
N SER A 39 15.48 -5.83 1.40
CA SER A 39 15.41 -4.61 0.60
C SER A 39 14.07 -3.92 0.81
N CYS A 40 14.08 -2.59 0.76
CA CYS A 40 12.87 -1.79 0.83
C CYS A 40 13.04 -0.41 0.21
N ILE A 41 11.92 0.21 -0.15
CA ILE A 41 11.85 1.62 -0.56
C ILE A 41 10.63 2.29 0.07
N ASP A 42 10.82 3.57 0.42
CA ASP A 42 9.73 4.50 0.68
C ASP A 42 9.23 5.01 -0.68
N LEU A 43 7.95 4.83 -0.97
CA LEU A 43 7.35 5.32 -2.21
C LEU A 43 6.97 6.81 -2.04
N PRO A 44 7.14 7.64 -3.07
CA PRO A 44 7.07 9.10 -2.93
C PRO A 44 5.68 9.65 -2.59
N VAL A 45 4.64 8.84 -2.80
CA VAL A 45 3.23 9.26 -2.65
C VAL A 45 2.38 8.12 -2.10
N LEU A 46 1.21 8.46 -1.54
CA LEU A 46 0.25 7.55 -0.92
C LEU A 46 0.70 6.91 0.40
N GLN A 47 1.72 7.47 1.07
CA GLN A 47 2.23 6.99 2.37
C GLN A 47 2.45 5.46 2.33
N SER A 48 3.18 5.03 1.32
CA SER A 48 3.34 3.63 0.97
C SER A 48 4.79 3.21 0.91
N HIS A 49 5.01 1.92 1.14
CA HIS A 49 6.33 1.31 1.25
C HIS A 49 6.31 -0.03 0.53
N LEU A 50 7.41 -0.36 -0.13
CA LEU A 50 7.58 -1.66 -0.77
C LEU A 50 8.80 -2.34 -0.18
N HIS A 51 8.63 -3.58 0.25
CA HIS A 51 9.68 -4.44 0.76
C HIS A 51 9.78 -5.67 -0.13
N TRP A 52 11.00 -6.18 -0.35
CA TRP A 52 11.17 -7.39 -1.14
C TRP A 52 12.40 -8.21 -0.77
N ASN A 53 12.34 -9.49 -1.11
CA ASN A 53 13.48 -10.39 -1.19
C ASN A 53 13.49 -11.01 -2.59
N TYR A 54 14.62 -10.87 -3.28
CA TYR A 54 14.86 -11.66 -4.49
C TYR A 54 15.27 -13.09 -4.10
N ILE A 55 14.65 -14.10 -4.72
CA ILE A 55 14.91 -15.52 -4.49
C ILE A 55 15.62 -16.09 -5.73
N PRO A 56 16.97 -16.19 -5.74
CA PRO A 56 17.70 -16.58 -6.95
C PRO A 56 17.37 -17.96 -7.50
N SER A 57 17.09 -18.93 -6.61
CA SER A 57 16.84 -20.33 -7.00
C SER A 57 15.57 -20.50 -7.84
N THR A 58 14.54 -19.70 -7.59
CA THR A 58 13.27 -19.73 -8.35
C THR A 58 13.10 -18.52 -9.26
N ARG A 59 14.03 -17.55 -9.21
CA ARG A 59 13.94 -16.24 -9.86
C ARG A 59 12.65 -15.49 -9.52
N SER A 60 12.10 -15.74 -8.33
CA SER A 60 10.89 -15.12 -7.82
C SER A 60 11.22 -13.98 -6.84
N ILE A 61 10.22 -13.15 -6.57
CA ILE A 61 10.32 -12.02 -5.66
C ILE A 61 9.27 -12.20 -4.58
N GLN A 62 9.70 -12.36 -3.33
CA GLN A 62 8.80 -12.21 -2.20
C GLN A 62 8.60 -10.72 -1.97
N VAL A 63 7.35 -10.26 -1.90
CA VAL A 63 7.00 -8.85 -1.75
C VAL A 63 6.11 -8.61 -0.54
N ALA A 64 6.29 -7.46 0.11
CA ALA A 64 5.30 -6.86 0.99
C ALA A 64 5.10 -5.39 0.60
N TYR A 65 3.90 -5.05 0.14
CA TYR A 65 3.50 -3.67 -0.16
C TYR A 65 2.59 -3.15 0.94
N ARG A 66 2.96 -2.02 1.54
CA ARG A 66 2.29 -1.40 2.67
C ARG A 66 1.79 -0.03 2.27
N ALA A 67 0.61 0.35 2.74
CA ALA A 67 0.12 1.72 2.59
C ALA A 67 -0.86 2.07 3.71
N THR A 68 -0.77 3.31 4.18
CA THR A 68 -1.78 3.89 5.08
C THR A 68 -3.14 3.86 4.39
N GLN A 69 -4.16 3.31 5.07
CA GLN A 69 -5.49 3.15 4.50
C GLN A 69 -6.55 3.03 5.59
N THR A 70 -7.78 3.46 5.27
CA THR A 70 -8.97 3.26 6.10
C THR A 70 -9.59 1.89 5.88
N SER A 71 -10.40 1.42 6.83
CA SER A 71 -11.07 0.11 6.74
C SER A 71 -12.05 -0.03 5.55
N THR A 72 -12.50 1.08 4.96
CA THR A 72 -13.40 1.08 3.79
C THR A 72 -12.68 1.15 2.45
N GLY A 73 -11.37 1.41 2.48
CA GLY A 73 -10.56 1.58 1.29
C GLY A 73 -9.96 0.29 0.76
N TRP A 74 -9.10 0.45 -0.23
CA TRP A 74 -8.34 -0.63 -0.85
C TRP A 74 -6.96 -0.12 -1.25
N ILE A 75 -6.02 -1.05 -1.39
CA ILE A 75 -4.66 -0.78 -1.87
C ILE A 75 -4.31 -1.77 -2.98
N ALA A 76 -3.46 -1.36 -3.92
CA ALA A 76 -2.94 -2.24 -4.95
C ALA A 76 -1.48 -1.93 -5.27
N TRP A 77 -0.73 -2.98 -5.59
CA TRP A 77 0.60 -2.88 -6.17
C TRP A 77 0.66 -3.75 -7.43
N ALA A 78 1.33 -3.26 -8.46
CA ALA A 78 1.31 -3.87 -9.77
C ALA A 78 2.64 -3.76 -10.49
N ILE A 79 2.89 -4.73 -11.37
CA ILE A 79 3.93 -4.65 -12.40
C ILE A 79 3.25 -4.36 -13.73
N ASN A 80 3.79 -3.41 -14.50
CA ASN A 80 3.37 -3.19 -15.87
C ASN A 80 4.43 -3.73 -16.85
N PRO A 81 4.21 -4.91 -17.46
CA PRO A 81 5.17 -5.49 -18.40
C PRO A 81 5.17 -4.83 -19.77
N THR A 82 4.20 -3.96 -20.07
CA THR A 82 3.97 -3.40 -21.42
C THR A 82 4.11 -1.87 -21.50
N GLY A 83 4.24 -1.19 -20.37
CA GLY A 83 4.28 0.27 -20.30
C GLY A 83 4.68 0.79 -18.92
N THR A 84 4.62 2.11 -18.76
CA THR A 84 5.09 2.84 -17.57
C THR A 84 3.96 3.49 -16.76
N SER A 85 2.71 3.22 -17.11
CA SER A 85 1.50 3.88 -16.57
C SER A 85 0.46 2.84 -16.13
N MET A 86 -0.76 3.28 -15.77
CA MET A 86 -1.82 2.40 -15.27
C MET A 86 -2.21 1.26 -16.24
N ILE A 87 -2.51 1.56 -17.51
CA ILE A 87 -2.99 0.56 -18.48
C ILE A 87 -1.88 -0.43 -18.82
N GLY A 88 -2.21 -1.73 -18.77
CA GLY A 88 -1.28 -2.85 -18.94
C GLY A 88 -0.73 -3.39 -17.63
N SER A 89 -0.98 -2.70 -16.50
CA SER A 89 -0.57 -3.16 -15.18
C SER A 89 -1.25 -4.45 -14.79
N GLN A 90 -0.53 -5.29 -14.05
CA GLN A 90 -0.98 -6.57 -13.53
C GLN A 90 -0.81 -6.54 -12.02
N ALA A 91 -1.94 -6.41 -11.32
CA ALA A 91 -1.98 -5.96 -9.94
C ALA A 91 -2.28 -7.11 -8.98
N ILE A 92 -1.77 -6.97 -7.76
CA ILE A 92 -2.32 -7.59 -6.55
C ILE A 92 -3.08 -6.48 -5.83
N VAL A 93 -4.36 -6.70 -5.54
CA VAL A 93 -5.22 -5.76 -4.83
C VAL A 93 -5.66 -6.36 -3.51
N ALA A 94 -5.83 -5.53 -2.48
CA ALA A 94 -6.38 -5.95 -1.21
C ALA A 94 -7.32 -4.91 -0.60
N PHE A 95 -8.26 -5.40 0.19
CA PHE A 95 -9.20 -4.61 0.98
C PHE A 95 -9.74 -5.42 2.16
N LEU A 96 -10.30 -4.71 3.13
CA LEU A 96 -10.99 -5.30 4.27
C LEU A 96 -12.47 -5.51 3.94
N ASN A 97 -12.98 -6.71 4.16
CA ASN A 97 -14.41 -6.99 4.02
C ASN A 97 -15.19 -6.47 5.24
N ALA A 98 -16.51 -6.31 5.07
CA ALA A 98 -17.40 -5.89 6.15
C ALA A 98 -17.41 -6.84 7.36
N ASN A 99 -17.07 -8.13 7.16
CA ASN A 99 -16.92 -9.11 8.23
C ASN A 99 -15.56 -9.05 8.95
N GLY A 100 -14.69 -8.10 8.59
CA GLY A 100 -13.36 -7.91 9.18
C GLY A 100 -12.26 -8.82 8.62
N THR A 101 -12.54 -9.66 7.61
CA THR A 101 -11.49 -10.47 6.97
C THR A 101 -10.84 -9.72 5.82
N MET A 102 -9.54 -9.93 5.61
CA MET A 102 -8.85 -9.38 4.44
C MET A 102 -9.13 -10.22 3.19
N THR A 103 -9.35 -9.55 2.07
CA THR A 103 -9.32 -10.14 0.74
C THR A 103 -8.12 -9.61 -0.01
N ALA A 104 -7.41 -10.51 -0.69
CA ALA A 104 -6.34 -10.15 -1.61
C ALA A 104 -6.32 -11.09 -2.81
N TYR A 105 -6.19 -10.54 -4.02
CA TYR A 105 -6.18 -11.32 -5.25
C TYR A 105 -5.49 -10.57 -6.39
N THR A 106 -5.21 -11.30 -7.48
CA THR A 106 -4.67 -10.72 -8.71
C THR A 106 -5.75 -10.19 -9.64
N THR A 107 -5.50 -9.08 -10.32
CA THR A 107 -6.38 -8.53 -11.35
C THR A 107 -5.58 -7.79 -12.44
N PRO A 108 -5.88 -8.01 -13.74
CA PRO A 108 -5.28 -7.26 -14.83
C PRO A 108 -5.99 -5.90 -15.02
N ILE A 109 -5.19 -4.86 -15.26
CA ILE A 109 -5.66 -3.49 -15.49
C ILE A 109 -5.55 -3.17 -16.98
N THR A 110 -6.58 -3.51 -17.74
CA THR A 110 -6.58 -3.39 -19.22
C THR A 110 -7.19 -2.10 -19.74
N SER A 111 -7.78 -1.27 -18.88
CA SER A 111 -8.39 0.01 -19.23
C SER A 111 -8.40 0.95 -18.02
N TYR A 112 -8.91 2.18 -18.20
CA TYR A 112 -9.15 3.13 -17.10
C TYR A 112 -10.37 2.78 -16.23
N ILE A 113 -11.18 1.80 -16.65
CA ILE A 113 -12.34 1.29 -15.92
C ILE A 113 -12.27 -0.25 -15.95
N PRO A 114 -11.25 -0.84 -15.32
CA PRO A 114 -11.11 -2.29 -15.29
C PRO A 114 -12.25 -2.92 -14.48
N SER A 115 -12.54 -4.20 -14.70
CA SER A 115 -13.57 -4.91 -13.94
C SER A 115 -13.22 -5.06 -12.45
N MET A 116 -11.94 -4.94 -12.11
CA MET A 116 -11.35 -5.21 -10.79
C MET A 116 -11.70 -6.60 -10.24
N LYS A 117 -12.14 -7.53 -11.10
CA LYS A 117 -12.42 -8.92 -10.70
C LYS A 117 -11.13 -9.73 -10.67
N GLN A 118 -11.12 -10.75 -9.83
CA GLN A 118 -10.02 -11.70 -9.77
C GLN A 118 -9.81 -12.38 -11.13
N ALA A 119 -8.57 -12.37 -11.61
CA ALA A 119 -8.16 -13.06 -12.83
C ALA A 119 -6.66 -13.37 -12.80
N ALA A 120 -6.24 -14.31 -13.65
CA ALA A 120 -4.84 -14.69 -13.80
C ALA A 120 -4.01 -13.56 -14.45
N LEU A 121 -2.72 -13.56 -14.14
CA LEU A 121 -1.71 -12.65 -14.68
C LEU A 121 -0.81 -13.41 -15.68
N SER A 122 -0.06 -12.68 -16.50
CA SER A 122 0.92 -13.24 -17.44
C SER A 122 2.18 -13.78 -16.75
N PHE A 123 2.36 -13.49 -15.47
CA PHE A 123 3.41 -14.06 -14.62
C PHE A 123 2.80 -14.72 -13.38
N PRO A 124 3.44 -15.75 -12.81
CA PRO A 124 2.91 -16.42 -11.62
C PRO A 124 2.88 -15.47 -10.42
N VAL A 125 1.81 -15.58 -9.62
CA VAL A 125 1.75 -14.98 -8.29
C VAL A 125 1.17 -16.02 -7.33
N SER A 126 1.83 -16.23 -6.21
CA SER A 126 1.45 -17.21 -5.20
C SER A 126 1.57 -16.63 -3.79
N ASN A 127 1.12 -17.39 -2.78
CA ASN A 127 1.18 -17.02 -1.37
C ASN A 127 0.60 -15.63 -1.06
N ILE A 128 -0.44 -15.25 -1.79
CA ILE A 128 -1.11 -13.96 -1.63
C ILE A 128 -1.83 -13.95 -0.28
N SER A 129 -1.55 -12.93 0.52
CA SER A 129 -2.29 -12.65 1.75
C SER A 129 -2.28 -11.15 2.01
N ALA A 130 -3.12 -10.70 2.93
CA ALA A 130 -3.10 -9.31 3.35
C ALA A 130 -3.48 -9.16 4.82
N THR A 131 -3.03 -8.07 5.43
CA THR A 131 -3.35 -7.69 6.80
C THR A 131 -3.89 -6.26 6.83
N TYR A 132 -4.67 -5.96 7.87
CA TYR A 132 -5.08 -4.60 8.21
C TYR A 132 -4.91 -4.40 9.71
N ALA A 133 -4.06 -3.46 10.10
CA ALA A 133 -3.82 -3.09 11.49
C ALA A 133 -3.35 -1.64 11.55
N ASN A 134 -3.69 -0.92 12.62
CA ASN A 134 -3.19 0.45 12.85
C ASN A 134 -3.41 1.42 11.66
N ASN A 135 -4.54 1.30 10.96
CA ASN A 135 -4.84 2.07 9.74
C ASN A 135 -3.81 1.90 8.61
N GLU A 136 -3.18 0.73 8.54
CA GLU A 136 -2.29 0.34 7.46
C GLU A 136 -2.74 -1.00 6.88
N MET A 137 -2.79 -1.09 5.56
CA MET A 137 -2.97 -2.34 4.84
C MET A 137 -1.62 -2.83 4.34
N THR A 138 -1.37 -4.14 4.44
CA THR A 138 -0.21 -4.79 3.84
C THR A 138 -0.66 -5.90 2.89
N ILE A 139 -0.17 -5.90 1.66
CA ILE A 139 -0.25 -7.00 0.71
C ILE A 139 1.05 -7.80 0.77
N PHE A 140 0.95 -9.11 0.90
CA PHE A 140 2.06 -10.05 0.77
C PHE A 140 1.86 -10.93 -0.46
N GLY A 141 2.96 -11.37 -1.07
CA GLY A 141 2.92 -12.35 -2.15
C GLY A 141 4.30 -12.79 -2.62
N VAL A 142 4.33 -13.81 -3.48
CA VAL A 142 5.51 -14.22 -4.23
C VAL A 142 5.20 -14.06 -5.71
N VAL A 143 6.02 -13.28 -6.41
CA VAL A 143 5.82 -12.87 -7.81
C VAL A 143 6.91 -13.47 -8.67
N GLY A 144 6.54 -13.94 -9.86
CA GLY A 144 7.45 -14.47 -10.85
C GLY A 144 7.66 -15.98 -10.78
N PRO A 145 8.56 -16.53 -11.60
CA PRO A 145 9.63 -15.82 -12.31
C PRO A 145 9.13 -14.79 -13.32
N LEU A 146 9.86 -13.68 -13.41
CA LEU A 146 9.60 -12.63 -14.39
C LEU A 146 10.40 -12.91 -15.68
N ASN A 147 9.74 -12.80 -16.83
CA ASN A 147 10.34 -13.13 -18.12
C ASN A 147 11.33 -12.05 -18.61
N ASN A 148 11.15 -10.79 -18.20
CA ASN A 148 11.87 -9.62 -18.73
C ASN A 148 13.01 -9.12 -17.82
N GLY A 149 13.52 -9.98 -16.93
CA GLY A 149 14.57 -9.61 -15.98
C GLY A 149 14.04 -9.15 -14.63
N THR A 150 14.88 -8.45 -13.86
CA THR A 150 14.59 -7.99 -12.49
C THR A 150 14.20 -6.52 -12.42
N THR A 151 14.42 -5.76 -13.49
CA THR A 151 13.95 -4.38 -13.62
C THR A 151 12.54 -4.35 -14.19
N VAL A 152 11.63 -3.70 -13.49
CA VAL A 152 10.21 -3.60 -13.86
C VAL A 152 9.71 -2.17 -13.77
N ASN A 153 8.72 -1.84 -14.60
CA ASN A 153 7.84 -0.72 -14.32
C ASN A 153 6.82 -1.19 -13.28
N HIS A 154 6.68 -0.45 -12.19
CA HIS A 154 5.67 -0.73 -11.19
C HIS A 154 4.70 0.43 -11.04
N VAL A 155 3.52 0.13 -10.53
CA VAL A 155 2.45 1.08 -10.27
C VAL A 155 1.84 0.71 -8.93
N TRP A 156 1.52 1.69 -8.10
CA TRP A 156 0.82 1.46 -6.85
C TRP A 156 -0.40 2.38 -6.77
N GLN A 157 -1.43 1.94 -6.09
CA GLN A 157 -2.68 2.70 -5.98
C GLN A 157 -3.32 2.48 -4.62
N ALA A 158 -4.14 3.46 -4.24
CA ALA A 158 -5.05 3.39 -3.12
C ALA A 158 -6.37 4.07 -3.49
N GLY A 159 -7.48 3.53 -3.01
CA GLY A 159 -8.81 4.12 -3.17
C GLY A 159 -9.60 4.02 -1.86
N SER A 160 -10.65 4.82 -1.73
CA SER A 160 -11.36 5.02 -0.45
C SER A 160 -12.63 4.16 -0.28
N SER A 161 -13.01 3.40 -1.31
CA SER A 161 -14.29 2.68 -1.31
C SER A 161 -14.22 1.34 -2.02
N VAL A 162 -14.89 0.35 -1.44
CA VAL A 162 -15.17 -0.97 -2.00
C VAL A 162 -16.67 -1.20 -1.95
N VAL A 163 -17.27 -1.60 -3.07
CA VAL A 163 -18.72 -1.86 -3.17
C VAL A 163 -18.91 -3.26 -3.72
N ASN A 164 -19.71 -4.08 -3.05
CA ASN A 164 -19.95 -5.49 -3.42
C ASN A 164 -18.64 -6.28 -3.65
N ASN A 165 -17.65 -6.07 -2.76
CA ASN A 165 -16.31 -6.66 -2.83
C ASN A 165 -15.52 -6.29 -4.10
N ILE A 166 -15.89 -5.20 -4.76
CA ILE A 166 -15.18 -4.64 -5.92
C ILE A 166 -14.57 -3.29 -5.53
N PRO A 167 -13.23 -3.13 -5.61
CA PRO A 167 -12.56 -1.85 -5.48
C PRO A 167 -13.13 -0.80 -6.42
N GLN A 168 -13.51 0.36 -5.88
CA GLN A 168 -14.05 1.46 -6.68
C GLN A 168 -12.95 2.37 -7.21
N LYS A 169 -13.30 3.18 -8.21
CA LYS A 169 -12.39 4.14 -8.85
C LYS A 169 -11.66 5.00 -7.80
N HIS A 170 -10.32 5.03 -7.90
CA HIS A 170 -9.48 5.94 -7.12
C HIS A 170 -9.45 7.34 -7.74
N PRO A 171 -8.95 8.37 -7.02
CA PRO A 171 -8.77 9.71 -7.59
C PRO A 171 -7.93 9.68 -8.87
N THR A 172 -8.31 10.46 -9.87
CA THR A 172 -7.59 10.57 -11.16
C THR A 172 -6.79 11.87 -11.21
N SER A 173 -6.14 12.22 -10.11
CA SER A 173 -5.31 13.41 -9.96
C SER A 173 -4.31 13.22 -8.81
N GLY A 174 -3.34 14.13 -8.70
CA GLY A 174 -2.43 14.18 -7.56
C GLY A 174 -1.63 12.89 -7.36
N PRO A 175 -1.51 12.41 -6.09
CA PRO A 175 -0.76 11.20 -5.74
C PRO A 175 -1.01 10.00 -6.65
N ASN A 176 -2.27 9.70 -6.97
CA ASN A 176 -2.63 8.52 -7.76
C ASN A 176 -2.05 8.53 -9.19
N ILE A 177 -1.93 9.70 -9.82
CA ILE A 177 -1.27 9.81 -11.15
C ILE A 177 0.25 9.72 -11.03
N GLN A 178 0.82 10.17 -9.91
CA GLN A 178 2.27 10.15 -9.65
C GLN A 178 2.78 8.78 -9.20
N SER A 179 1.89 7.82 -8.96
CA SER A 179 2.20 6.52 -8.35
C SER A 179 2.75 5.51 -9.36
N VAL A 180 3.81 5.89 -10.06
CA VAL A 180 4.52 5.08 -11.07
C VAL A 180 6.02 5.15 -10.82
N GLY A 181 6.75 4.10 -11.20
CA GLY A 181 8.20 4.04 -11.00
C GLY A 181 8.88 2.88 -11.72
N ILE A 182 10.21 2.90 -11.71
CA ILE A 182 11.07 1.81 -12.17
C ILE A 182 11.74 1.21 -10.94
N LEU A 183 11.73 -0.12 -10.85
CA LEU A 183 12.30 -0.85 -9.73
C LEU A 183 13.17 -1.98 -10.27
N ASP A 184 14.41 -2.09 -9.77
CA ASP A 184 15.23 -3.28 -9.94
C ASP A 184 15.23 -4.11 -8.66
N PHE A 185 14.71 -5.33 -8.71
CA PHE A 185 14.66 -6.22 -7.55
C PHE A 185 16.03 -6.71 -7.07
N LEU A 186 17.12 -6.43 -7.79
CA LEU A 186 18.48 -6.66 -7.34
C LEU A 186 19.12 -5.43 -6.66
N SER A 187 18.48 -4.25 -6.77
CA SER A 187 18.92 -3.07 -6.02
C SER A 187 18.69 -3.27 -4.52
N ARG A 188 19.58 -2.70 -3.70
CA ARG A 188 19.51 -2.75 -2.24
C ARG A 188 19.00 -1.42 -1.71
#